data_AF-A0A7X0EDT1-F1
#
_entry.id   AF-A0A7X0EDT1-F1
#
_cell.length_a   1.000
_cell.length_b   1.000
_cell.length_c   1.000
_cell.angle_alpha   90.00
_cell.angle_beta   90.00
_cell.angle_gamma   90.00
#
_symmetry.space_group_name_H-M   'P 1'
#
loop_
_entity.id
_entity.type
_entity.pdbx_description
1 polymer ?
#
loop_
_entity_poly.entity_id
_entity_poly.type
_entity_poly.pdbx_seq_one_letter_code
_entity_poly.pdbx_strand_id
1 'polypeptide(L)'
;MDFQPSARGQDYLTRVRRFIADHIAPVEARYWRDVAVHDGPDWRAWRVPPKMEELKARAKAEGLWNLFLPDAELGAGLSTLEYAPIAEATGHSLMAPEVFNCNAPDTGNMEVLWRYGSTAQQEEWLKPLLAGDIRSVFCMTEPEVASSDATNMAATAVVEGDEIVVTGRKWWSSGIGDPRARIAIVMARTPDAGRDRHHQHSMVLVPLEAPGVRIERMLPVFGAWDAPHGHGEVSFDRVRVPLANFIAGPGMGFEIAQGRLGPGRIHHCMRCLGAAEEALDLMVKRGMARTAFGRPLIDLGGNRERVAEARVAIDQARLLTLYAAWKMDKVGTQAALTEISAIKVVAPSVLERVVDDAIQMHGGAGVSGDTPLAGFYAQARSLRLADGPDEVHKAMIARIELAKRGYKKSGHTRTGGEG
;
A
#
# COMPACT_ATOMS: atom_id res chain seq x y z
N MET A 1 -2.71 -22.52 -16.69
CA MET A 1 -2.01 -21.62 -15.77
C MET A 1 -1.39 -22.51 -14.73
N ASP A 2 -0.09 -22.35 -14.46
CA ASP A 2 0.57 -23.08 -13.39
C ASP A 2 0.71 -22.10 -12.21
N PHE A 3 0.09 -22.46 -11.08
CA PHE A 3 0.15 -21.68 -9.84
C PHE A 3 1.03 -22.37 -8.79
N GLN A 4 1.68 -23.49 -9.13
CA GLN A 4 2.68 -24.06 -8.25
C GLN A 4 3.83 -23.07 -8.12
N PRO A 5 4.24 -22.71 -6.88
CA PRO A 5 5.42 -21.89 -6.68
C PRO A 5 6.63 -22.55 -7.34
N SER A 6 7.49 -21.75 -7.97
CA SER A 6 8.80 -22.23 -8.41
C SER A 6 9.60 -22.73 -7.20
N ALA A 7 10.63 -23.57 -7.42
CA ALA A 7 11.51 -24.00 -6.33
C ALA A 7 12.12 -22.80 -5.56
N ARG A 8 12.45 -21.72 -6.28
CA ARG A 8 12.95 -20.47 -5.71
C ARG A 8 11.90 -19.76 -4.86
N GLY A 9 10.68 -19.57 -5.40
CA GLY A 9 9.59 -18.96 -4.65
C GLY A 9 9.21 -19.77 -3.41
N GLN A 10 9.23 -21.10 -3.51
CA GLN A 10 8.95 -22.00 -2.38
C GLN A 10 10.03 -21.94 -1.29
N ASP A 11 11.31 -21.80 -1.66
CA ASP A 11 12.40 -21.60 -0.70
C ASP A 11 12.21 -20.31 0.11
N TYR A 12 12.03 -19.18 -0.59
CA TYR A 12 11.78 -17.89 0.06
C TYR A 12 10.53 -17.93 0.94
N LEU A 13 9.43 -18.50 0.46
CA LEU A 13 8.19 -18.63 1.25
C LEU A 13 8.44 -19.42 2.54
N THR A 14 9.16 -20.54 2.47
CA THR A 14 9.49 -21.37 3.63
C THR A 14 10.32 -20.59 4.64
N ARG A 15 11.35 -19.87 4.17
CA ARG A 15 12.25 -19.08 5.03
C ARG A 15 11.54 -17.88 5.65
N VAL A 16 10.69 -17.17 4.90
CA VAL A 16 9.88 -16.06 5.42
C VAL A 16 8.91 -16.52 6.49
N ARG A 17 8.18 -17.63 6.26
CA ARG A 17 7.27 -18.19 7.28
C ARG A 17 8.01 -18.59 8.55
N ARG A 18 9.17 -19.25 8.42
CA ARG A 18 10.02 -19.58 9.55
C ARG A 18 10.48 -18.33 10.29
N PHE A 19 10.97 -17.32 9.58
CA PHE A 19 11.40 -16.06 10.18
C PHE A 19 10.27 -15.36 10.95
N ILE A 20 9.06 -15.32 10.37
CA ILE A 20 7.88 -14.75 11.05
C ILE A 20 7.59 -15.53 12.34
N ALA A 21 7.55 -16.87 12.28
CA ALA A 21 7.26 -17.71 13.45
C ALA A 21 8.32 -17.61 14.55
N ASP A 22 9.59 -17.60 14.19
CA ASP A 22 10.70 -17.71 15.13
C ASP A 22 11.17 -16.34 15.67
N HIS A 23 10.94 -15.25 14.93
CA HIS A 23 11.52 -13.95 15.23
C HIS A 23 10.51 -12.80 15.35
N ILE A 24 9.39 -12.82 14.60
CA ILE A 24 8.40 -11.72 14.61
C ILE A 24 7.25 -12.03 15.59
N ALA A 25 6.55 -13.15 15.40
CA ALA A 25 5.39 -13.53 16.19
C ALA A 25 5.64 -13.53 17.71
N PRO A 26 6.81 -13.96 18.24
CA PRO A 26 7.08 -13.94 19.68
C PRO A 26 7.19 -12.53 20.28
N VAL A 27 7.47 -11.50 19.47
CA VAL A 27 7.75 -10.14 19.95
C VAL A 27 6.72 -9.11 19.52
N GLU A 28 5.89 -9.40 18.52
CA GLU A 28 5.01 -8.42 17.87
C GLU A 28 4.00 -7.77 18.84
N ALA A 29 3.36 -8.55 19.71
CA ALA A 29 2.41 -8.00 20.69
C ALA A 29 3.09 -7.05 21.71
N ARG A 30 4.37 -7.26 22.03
CA ARG A 30 5.14 -6.33 22.86
C ARG A 30 5.53 -5.10 22.05
N TYR A 31 6.00 -5.29 20.82
CA TYR A 31 6.37 -4.21 19.93
C TYR A 31 5.23 -3.20 19.76
N TRP A 32 4.01 -3.66 19.46
CA TRP A 32 2.87 -2.76 19.29
C TRP A 32 2.41 -2.08 20.58
N ARG A 33 2.58 -2.71 21.75
CA ARG A 33 2.37 -2.02 23.03
C ARG A 33 3.38 -0.91 23.26
N ASP A 34 4.65 -1.15 22.94
CA ASP A 34 5.72 -0.15 23.07
C ASP A 34 5.49 1.03 22.09
N VAL A 35 4.99 0.76 20.89
CA VAL A 35 4.56 1.79 19.92
C VAL A 35 3.36 2.60 20.46
N ALA A 36 2.34 1.92 20.98
CA ALA A 36 1.10 2.56 21.45
C ALA A 36 1.32 3.57 22.59
N VAL A 37 2.39 3.45 23.38
CA VAL A 37 2.77 4.44 24.41
C VAL A 37 3.05 5.82 23.80
N HIS A 38 3.48 5.86 22.55
CA HIS A 38 3.80 7.08 21.82
C HIS A 38 2.74 7.42 20.77
N ASP A 39 1.68 6.63 20.61
CA ASP A 39 0.63 6.90 19.63
C ASP A 39 -0.22 8.10 20.08
N GLY A 40 -0.41 9.05 19.18
CA GLY A 40 -1.06 10.32 19.50
C GLY A 40 -0.82 11.39 18.44
N PRO A 41 -1.45 12.57 18.58
CA PRO A 41 -1.41 13.62 17.56
C PRO A 41 -0.01 14.25 17.35
N ASP A 42 0.87 14.19 18.35
CA ASP A 42 2.22 14.76 18.26
C ASP A 42 3.23 13.73 17.73
N TRP A 43 3.37 13.69 16.42
CA TRP A 43 4.29 12.79 15.71
C TRP A 43 5.77 12.98 16.08
N ARG A 44 6.15 14.14 16.65
CA ARG A 44 7.54 14.39 17.08
C ARG A 44 7.93 13.54 18.30
N ALA A 45 6.95 13.11 19.07
CA ALA A 45 7.13 12.21 20.19
C ALA A 45 7.22 10.73 19.76
N TRP A 46 6.86 10.40 18.51
CA TRP A 46 6.87 9.02 18.03
C TRP A 46 8.28 8.43 18.01
N ARG A 47 8.37 7.13 18.28
CA ARG A 47 9.62 6.39 18.35
C ARG A 47 9.45 5.07 17.62
N VAL A 48 10.47 4.69 16.86
CA VAL A 48 10.59 3.34 16.32
C VAL A 48 11.27 2.49 17.38
N PRO A 49 10.62 1.45 17.96
CA PRO A 49 11.28 0.60 18.93
C PRO A 49 12.52 -0.08 18.33
N PRO A 50 13.65 -0.18 19.06
CA PRO A 50 14.91 -0.75 18.55
C PRO A 50 14.77 -2.17 17.99
N LYS A 51 13.77 -2.92 18.47
CA LYS A 51 13.44 -4.26 17.99
C LYS A 51 13.23 -4.31 16.47
N MET A 52 12.70 -3.26 15.86
CA MET A 52 12.52 -3.20 14.40
C MET A 52 13.86 -3.29 13.67
N GLU A 53 14.86 -2.51 14.08
CA GLU A 53 16.18 -2.51 13.44
C GLU A 53 16.95 -3.82 13.71
N GLU A 54 16.78 -4.42 14.89
CA GLU A 54 17.33 -5.77 15.16
C GLU A 54 16.75 -6.83 14.22
N LEU A 55 15.45 -6.79 13.94
CA LEU A 55 14.80 -7.73 13.04
C LEU A 55 15.19 -7.48 11.58
N LYS A 56 15.25 -6.23 11.14
CA LYS A 56 15.74 -5.86 9.80
C LYS A 56 17.18 -6.36 9.58
N ALA A 57 18.06 -6.20 10.57
CA ALA A 57 19.43 -6.69 10.49
C ALA A 57 19.51 -8.22 10.33
N ARG A 58 18.68 -8.96 11.07
CA ARG A 58 18.57 -10.42 10.93
C ARG A 58 18.01 -10.84 9.57
N ALA A 59 16.93 -10.18 9.12
CA ALA A 59 16.33 -10.45 7.81
C ALA A 59 17.34 -10.26 6.68
N LYS A 60 18.14 -9.17 6.72
CA LYS A 60 19.26 -8.95 5.78
C LYS A 60 20.30 -10.05 5.84
N ALA A 61 20.73 -10.46 7.03
CA ALA A 61 21.73 -11.52 7.20
C ALA A 61 21.25 -12.87 6.66
N GLU A 62 19.94 -13.12 6.72
CA GLU A 62 19.30 -14.29 6.11
C GLU A 62 18.92 -14.08 4.65
N GLY A 63 19.27 -12.96 4.00
CA GLY A 63 18.91 -12.70 2.60
C GLY A 63 17.40 -12.55 2.33
N LEU A 64 16.63 -12.18 3.35
CA LEU A 64 15.18 -11.93 3.27
C LEU A 64 14.93 -10.42 3.17
N TRP A 65 15.37 -9.78 2.09
CA TRP A 65 15.37 -8.32 1.99
C TRP A 65 15.04 -7.85 0.57
N ASN A 66 14.26 -6.78 0.43
CA ASN A 66 13.80 -6.24 -0.87
C ASN A 66 13.12 -7.30 -1.75
N LEU A 67 12.33 -8.18 -1.15
CA LEU A 67 11.73 -9.35 -1.82
C LEU A 67 10.73 -8.97 -2.92
N PHE A 68 10.18 -7.75 -2.84
CA PHE A 68 9.23 -7.21 -3.81
C PHE A 68 9.86 -6.81 -5.14
N LEU A 69 11.18 -6.55 -5.17
CA LEU A 69 11.84 -5.97 -6.34
C LEU A 69 12.28 -7.10 -7.30
N PRO A 70 11.85 -7.07 -8.57
CA PRO A 70 12.16 -8.12 -9.54
C PRO A 70 13.58 -8.00 -10.12
N ASP A 71 14.33 -6.97 -9.73
CA ASP A 71 15.75 -6.81 -10.03
C ASP A 71 16.58 -7.73 -9.12
N ALA A 72 17.42 -8.58 -9.72
CA ALA A 72 18.25 -9.54 -8.98
C ALA A 72 19.54 -8.95 -8.42
N GLU A 73 19.96 -7.76 -8.88
CA GLU A 73 21.12 -7.04 -8.35
C GLU A 73 20.73 -6.16 -7.16
N LEU A 74 19.55 -5.54 -7.23
CA LEU A 74 19.06 -4.59 -6.22
C LEU A 74 18.08 -5.22 -5.21
N GLY A 75 17.52 -6.38 -5.52
CA GLY A 75 16.56 -7.10 -4.68
C GLY A 75 16.63 -8.62 -4.88
N ALA A 76 15.52 -9.31 -4.65
CA ALA A 76 15.48 -10.77 -4.68
C ALA A 76 15.30 -11.38 -6.08
N GLY A 77 14.99 -10.56 -7.10
CA GLY A 77 14.81 -11.04 -8.47
C GLY A 77 13.57 -11.93 -8.67
N LEU A 78 12.58 -11.81 -7.78
CA LEU A 78 11.36 -12.62 -7.81
C LEU A 78 10.36 -12.07 -8.83
N SER A 79 9.69 -12.97 -9.55
CA SER A 79 8.53 -12.58 -10.37
C SER A 79 7.36 -12.16 -9.46
N THR A 80 6.37 -11.46 -10.02
CA THR A 80 5.17 -11.07 -9.27
C THR A 80 4.45 -12.30 -8.71
N LEU A 81 4.38 -13.38 -9.50
CA LEU A 81 3.78 -14.64 -9.10
C LEU A 81 4.58 -15.37 -8.01
N GLU A 82 5.92 -15.35 -8.06
CA GLU A 82 6.77 -15.92 -7.00
C GLU A 82 6.65 -15.12 -5.70
N TYR A 83 6.53 -13.80 -5.78
CA TYR A 83 6.39 -12.92 -4.63
C TYR A 83 4.99 -12.97 -4.00
N ALA A 84 3.95 -13.29 -4.76
CA ALA A 84 2.56 -13.31 -4.27
C ALA A 84 2.33 -14.10 -2.96
N PRO A 85 2.72 -15.38 -2.84
CA PRO A 85 2.55 -16.12 -1.59
C PRO A 85 3.47 -15.63 -0.46
N ILE A 86 4.60 -15.00 -0.79
CA ILE A 86 5.52 -14.41 0.20
C ILE A 86 4.88 -13.16 0.80
N ALA A 87 4.35 -12.26 -0.03
CA ALA A 87 3.61 -11.09 0.42
C ALA A 87 2.37 -11.47 1.23
N GLU A 88 1.66 -12.54 0.83
CA GLU A 88 0.58 -13.13 1.63
C GLU A 88 1.09 -13.58 3.01
N ALA A 89 2.22 -14.30 3.09
CA ALA A 89 2.80 -14.69 4.37
C ALA A 89 3.14 -13.47 5.26
N THR A 90 3.67 -12.38 4.69
CA THR A 90 3.91 -11.15 5.46
C THR A 90 2.63 -10.48 5.96
N GLY A 91 1.48 -10.72 5.30
CA GLY A 91 0.19 -10.15 5.68
C GLY A 91 -0.37 -10.66 7.01
N HIS A 92 0.14 -11.79 7.53
CA HIS A 92 -0.22 -12.28 8.87
C HIS A 92 0.22 -11.35 10.01
N SER A 93 1.11 -10.41 9.72
CA SER A 93 1.74 -9.53 10.71
C SER A 93 1.71 -8.10 10.19
N LEU A 94 1.30 -7.15 11.04
CA LEU A 94 1.36 -5.73 10.70
C LEU A 94 2.81 -5.24 10.67
N MET A 95 3.72 -5.94 11.35
CA MET A 95 5.15 -5.61 11.46
C MET A 95 5.99 -6.19 10.32
N ALA A 96 5.67 -7.39 9.82
CA ALA A 96 6.52 -8.15 8.91
C ALA A 96 6.89 -7.44 7.60
N PRO A 97 6.01 -6.67 6.93
CA PRO A 97 6.39 -5.97 5.70
C PRO A 97 7.58 -5.03 5.90
N GLU A 98 7.69 -4.30 7.01
CA GLU A 98 8.84 -3.41 7.25
C GLU A 98 10.12 -4.20 7.54
N VAL A 99 10.01 -5.31 8.29
CA VAL A 99 11.15 -6.17 8.63
C VAL A 99 11.87 -6.69 7.39
N PHE A 100 11.14 -6.91 6.28
CA PHE A 100 11.70 -7.36 5.00
C PHE A 100 11.93 -6.23 3.97
N ASN A 101 11.73 -4.96 4.36
CA ASN A 101 11.74 -3.76 3.51
C ASN A 101 10.73 -3.82 2.34
N CYS A 102 9.58 -4.44 2.61
CA CYS A 102 8.48 -4.68 1.68
C CYS A 102 7.21 -3.86 2.02
N ASN A 103 7.32 -2.84 2.87
CA ASN A 103 6.21 -2.00 3.31
C ASN A 103 5.83 -0.92 2.27
N ALA A 104 4.56 -0.52 2.28
CA ALA A 104 4.11 0.69 1.61
C ALA A 104 4.34 1.91 2.54
N PRO A 105 4.56 3.13 2.01
CA PRO A 105 4.62 3.49 0.58
C PRO A 105 6.00 3.26 -0.06
N ASP A 106 7.01 2.85 0.71
CA ASP A 106 8.42 2.77 0.27
C ASP A 106 8.62 1.88 -0.94
N THR A 107 8.02 0.69 -0.98
CA THR A 107 8.10 -0.22 -2.14
C THR A 107 7.69 0.45 -3.46
N GLY A 108 6.54 1.15 -3.47
CA GLY A 108 6.10 1.89 -4.65
C GLY A 108 7.01 3.08 -5.00
N ASN A 109 7.58 3.76 -4.01
CA ASN A 109 8.55 4.84 -4.25
C ASN A 109 9.88 4.30 -4.80
N MET A 110 10.36 3.16 -4.29
CA MET A 110 11.55 2.47 -4.79
C MET A 110 11.36 2.00 -6.22
N GLU A 111 10.21 1.43 -6.57
CA GLU A 111 9.90 1.04 -7.97
C GLU A 111 9.86 2.23 -8.92
N VAL A 112 9.35 3.39 -8.48
CA VAL A 112 9.37 4.62 -9.27
C VAL A 112 10.81 5.05 -9.57
N LEU A 113 11.66 5.10 -8.54
CA LEU A 113 13.06 5.50 -8.71
C LEU A 113 13.86 4.47 -9.53
N TRP A 114 13.60 3.18 -9.34
CA TRP A 114 14.24 2.11 -10.09
C TRP A 114 13.94 2.19 -11.59
N ARG A 115 12.68 2.51 -11.96
CA ARG A 115 12.26 2.58 -13.38
C ARG A 115 12.54 3.91 -14.05
N TYR A 116 12.36 5.01 -13.33
CA TYR A 116 12.28 6.36 -13.90
C TYR A 116 13.29 7.34 -13.30
N GLY A 117 13.99 6.95 -12.24
CA GLY A 117 14.98 7.79 -11.59
C GLY A 117 16.25 7.88 -12.43
N SER A 118 16.84 9.07 -12.50
CA SER A 118 18.18 9.26 -13.06
C SER A 118 19.23 8.56 -12.19
N THR A 119 20.43 8.31 -12.71
CA THR A 119 21.53 7.72 -11.93
C THR A 119 21.77 8.51 -10.63
N ALA A 120 21.80 9.84 -10.69
CA ALA A 120 21.97 10.67 -9.49
C ALA A 120 20.83 10.49 -8.47
N GLN A 121 19.57 10.45 -8.94
CA GLN A 121 18.42 10.21 -8.06
C GLN A 121 18.45 8.80 -7.44
N GLN A 122 18.91 7.80 -8.19
CA GLN A 122 19.05 6.44 -7.67
C GLN A 122 20.16 6.34 -6.62
N GLU A 123 21.31 6.98 -6.84
CA GLU A 123 22.39 7.05 -5.86
C GLU A 123 21.95 7.75 -4.57
N GLU A 124 21.29 8.91 -4.69
CA GLU A 124 20.92 9.74 -3.55
C GLU A 124 19.73 9.16 -2.75
N TRP A 125 18.71 8.61 -3.43
CA TRP A 125 17.44 8.26 -2.79
C TRP A 125 17.12 6.77 -2.85
N LEU A 126 17.32 6.11 -3.99
CA LEU A 126 16.96 4.69 -4.13
C LEU A 126 17.87 3.81 -3.28
N LYS A 127 19.19 4.02 -3.30
CA LYS A 127 20.14 3.20 -2.54
C LYS A 127 19.87 3.26 -1.02
N PRO A 128 19.71 4.43 -0.38
CA PRO A 128 19.35 4.47 1.04
C PRO A 128 17.98 3.84 1.37
N LEU A 129 17.00 3.94 0.47
CA LEU A 129 15.71 3.25 0.64
C LEU A 129 15.85 1.73 0.57
N LEU A 130 16.60 1.22 -0.42
CA LEU A 130 16.92 -0.21 -0.55
C LEU A 130 17.77 -0.70 0.61
N ALA A 131 18.62 0.15 1.18
CA ALA A 131 19.40 -0.16 2.38
C ALA A 131 18.55 -0.16 3.65
N GLY A 132 17.36 0.44 3.66
CA GLY A 132 16.54 0.50 4.88
C GLY A 132 16.85 1.68 5.80
N ASP A 133 17.69 2.62 5.36
CA ASP A 133 18.28 3.67 6.20
C ASP A 133 17.39 4.91 6.32
N ILE A 134 16.65 5.21 5.26
CA ILE A 134 15.64 6.28 5.22
C ILE A 134 14.28 5.68 4.87
N ARG A 135 13.21 6.43 5.13
CA ARG A 135 11.84 6.20 4.64
C ARG A 135 11.44 7.30 3.67
N SER A 136 10.41 7.03 2.88
CA SER A 136 9.88 7.91 1.85
C SER A 136 8.37 8.05 1.95
N VAL A 137 7.85 9.11 1.35
CA VAL A 137 6.44 9.48 1.40
C VAL A 137 5.93 9.71 -0.02
N PHE A 138 4.67 9.39 -0.28
CA PHE A 138 4.01 9.79 -1.53
C PHE A 138 2.92 10.81 -1.26
N CYS A 139 2.99 11.94 -1.97
CA CYS A 139 2.12 13.07 -1.78
C CYS A 139 1.34 13.34 -3.08
N MET A 140 0.14 12.77 -3.16
CA MET A 140 -0.73 12.88 -4.34
C MET A 140 -2.09 13.49 -3.99
N THR A 141 -2.77 12.94 -2.98
CA THR A 141 -4.11 13.34 -2.57
C THR A 141 -4.12 14.74 -1.98
N GLU A 142 -5.12 15.53 -2.34
CA GLU A 142 -5.34 16.91 -1.89
C GLU A 142 -6.65 17.03 -1.10
N PRO A 143 -6.69 17.83 -0.02
CA PRO A 143 -7.91 17.95 0.79
C PRO A 143 -9.03 18.74 0.11
N GLU A 144 -8.70 19.71 -0.75
CA GLU A 144 -9.68 20.63 -1.35
C GLU A 144 -10.35 20.11 -2.62
N VAL A 145 -9.86 18.99 -3.19
CA VAL A 145 -10.39 18.43 -4.44
C VAL A 145 -10.63 16.94 -4.34
N ALA A 146 -11.60 16.45 -5.13
CA ALA A 146 -11.89 15.03 -5.26
C ALA A 146 -10.74 14.30 -5.98
N SER A 147 -9.75 13.87 -5.21
CA SER A 147 -8.48 13.32 -5.69
C SER A 147 -8.58 11.92 -6.30
N SER A 148 -9.76 11.29 -6.25
CA SER A 148 -10.03 10.02 -6.95
C SER A 148 -10.01 10.21 -8.48
N ASP A 149 -10.34 11.40 -8.98
CA ASP A 149 -9.97 11.85 -10.31
C ASP A 149 -8.70 12.70 -10.21
N ALA A 150 -7.57 12.08 -10.54
CA ALA A 150 -6.26 12.72 -10.48
C ALA A 150 -6.12 13.93 -11.42
N THR A 151 -7.05 14.17 -12.36
CA THR A 151 -7.04 15.38 -13.20
C THR A 151 -7.56 16.63 -12.47
N ASN A 152 -8.16 16.48 -11.28
CA ASN A 152 -8.60 17.60 -10.43
C ASN A 152 -7.47 18.25 -9.62
N MET A 153 -6.27 17.66 -9.64
CA MET A 153 -5.14 18.10 -8.83
C MET A 153 -4.81 19.58 -9.06
N ALA A 154 -4.74 20.34 -7.98
CA ALA A 154 -4.57 21.79 -7.98
C ALA A 154 -3.20 22.24 -7.47
N ALA A 155 -2.51 21.45 -6.64
CA ALA A 155 -1.14 21.73 -6.25
C ALA A 155 -0.24 21.79 -7.50
N THR A 156 0.71 22.71 -7.53
CA THR A 156 1.54 23.00 -8.69
C THR A 156 3.00 22.63 -8.47
N ALA A 157 3.68 22.26 -9.56
CA ALA A 157 5.12 22.16 -9.68
C ALA A 157 5.51 22.89 -10.96
N VAL A 158 5.84 24.18 -10.85
CA VAL A 158 6.14 25.07 -11.99
C VAL A 158 7.62 25.32 -12.11
N VAL A 159 8.11 25.50 -13.33
CA VAL A 159 9.51 25.88 -13.56
C VAL A 159 9.65 27.39 -13.46
N GLU A 160 10.51 27.86 -12.55
CA GLU A 160 10.91 29.27 -12.42
C GLU A 160 12.44 29.34 -12.51
N GLY A 161 12.97 29.71 -13.69
CA GLY A 161 14.42 29.72 -13.91
C GLY A 161 15.00 28.31 -14.02
N ASP A 162 15.98 27.99 -13.17
CA ASP A 162 16.66 26.69 -13.06
C ASP A 162 16.12 25.82 -11.90
N GLU A 163 14.95 26.19 -11.36
CA GLU A 163 14.30 25.49 -10.26
C GLU A 163 12.85 25.11 -10.58
N ILE A 164 12.36 24.10 -9.85
CA ILE A 164 10.97 23.72 -9.72
C ILE A 164 10.43 24.35 -8.43
N VAL A 165 9.31 25.06 -8.52
CA VAL A 165 8.59 25.64 -7.38
C VAL A 165 7.32 24.83 -7.14
N VAL A 166 7.27 24.15 -6.00
CA VAL A 166 6.14 23.32 -5.58
C VAL A 166 5.25 24.11 -4.62
N THR A 167 3.95 24.20 -4.90
CA THR A 167 2.99 24.91 -4.05
C THR A 167 1.67 24.16 -3.92
N GLY A 168 1.16 24.00 -2.70
CA GLY A 168 -0.17 23.43 -2.44
C GLY A 168 -0.23 22.59 -1.16
N ARG A 169 -1.37 21.93 -0.93
CA ARG A 169 -1.58 21.04 0.22
C ARG A 169 -1.80 19.61 -0.23
N LYS A 170 -1.23 18.67 0.51
CA LYS A 170 -1.41 17.23 0.34
C LYS A 170 -1.83 16.62 1.67
N TRP A 171 -2.56 15.52 1.63
CA TRP A 171 -2.98 14.80 2.82
C TRP A 171 -3.04 13.30 2.58
N TRP A 172 -3.18 12.52 3.65
CA TRP A 172 -3.02 11.06 3.63
C TRP A 172 -1.63 10.62 3.14
N SER A 173 -0.62 11.45 3.43
CA SER A 173 0.78 11.18 3.13
C SER A 173 1.34 10.18 4.16
N SER A 174 1.16 8.89 3.89
CA SER A 174 1.58 7.79 4.77
C SER A 174 3.08 7.78 5.02
N GLY A 175 3.51 7.55 6.26
CA GLY A 175 4.92 7.45 6.66
C GLY A 175 5.59 8.78 6.98
N ILE A 176 4.92 9.93 6.80
CA ILE A 176 5.52 11.25 7.00
C ILE A 176 5.81 11.59 8.46
N GLY A 177 5.20 10.88 9.42
CA GLY A 177 5.52 11.00 10.83
C GLY A 177 6.73 10.16 11.25
N ASP A 178 7.24 9.29 10.38
CA ASP A 178 8.40 8.43 10.70
C ASP A 178 9.66 9.29 10.87
N PRO A 179 10.41 9.14 12.00
CA PRO A 179 11.62 9.92 12.23
C PRO A 179 12.73 9.65 11.20
N ARG A 180 12.61 8.59 10.39
CA ARG A 180 13.52 8.24 9.28
C ARG A 180 13.00 8.74 7.93
N ALA A 181 11.81 9.35 7.84
CA ALA A 181 11.31 9.92 6.60
C ALA A 181 12.22 11.07 6.15
N ARG A 182 12.71 11.02 4.90
CA ARG A 182 13.62 12.06 4.36
C ARG A 182 13.15 12.66 3.04
N ILE A 183 12.39 11.91 2.24
CA ILE A 183 12.06 12.29 0.87
C ILE A 183 10.58 12.06 0.56
N ALA A 184 9.94 13.05 -0.07
CA ALA A 184 8.62 12.91 -0.64
C ALA A 184 8.70 12.83 -2.17
N ILE A 185 7.94 11.91 -2.76
CA ILE A 185 7.56 12.00 -4.17
C ILE A 185 6.24 12.78 -4.22
N VAL A 186 6.29 14.00 -4.73
CA VAL A 186 5.13 14.89 -4.85
C VAL A 186 4.61 14.83 -6.28
N MET A 187 3.35 14.40 -6.45
CA MET A 187 2.65 14.55 -7.72
C MET A 187 1.91 15.89 -7.71
N ALA A 188 2.17 16.72 -8.71
CA ALA A 188 1.59 18.05 -8.83
C ALA A 188 1.36 18.43 -10.29
N ARG A 189 0.49 19.41 -10.52
CA ARG A 189 0.20 19.96 -11.84
C ARG A 189 1.38 20.80 -12.34
N THR A 190 1.85 20.51 -13.54
CA THR A 190 2.84 21.29 -14.30
C THR A 190 2.19 21.71 -15.61
N PRO A 191 1.47 22.85 -15.65
CA PRO A 191 0.71 23.25 -16.82
C PRO A 191 1.62 23.46 -18.05
N ASP A 192 1.24 22.88 -19.19
CA ASP A 192 1.91 23.05 -20.47
C ASP A 192 0.84 23.18 -21.58
N ALA A 193 0.70 24.38 -22.14
CA ALA A 193 -0.31 24.66 -23.17
C ALA A 193 -0.08 23.89 -24.48
N GLY A 194 1.14 23.38 -24.72
CA GLY A 194 1.49 22.60 -25.91
C GLY A 194 1.18 21.11 -25.80
N ARG A 195 0.73 20.63 -24.64
CA ARG A 195 0.48 19.20 -24.40
C ARG A 195 -0.96 18.89 -24.04
N ASP A 196 -1.37 17.64 -24.24
CA ASP A 196 -2.71 17.19 -23.87
C ASP A 196 -2.92 17.14 -22.34
N ARG A 197 -4.17 16.88 -21.93
CA ARG A 197 -4.60 16.85 -20.53
C ARG A 197 -3.84 15.84 -19.66
N HIS A 198 -3.40 14.72 -20.23
CA HIS A 198 -2.66 13.66 -19.52
C HIS A 198 -1.17 13.96 -19.36
N HIS A 199 -0.70 15.09 -19.87
CA HIS A 199 0.69 15.53 -19.72
C HIS A 199 0.83 16.85 -18.94
N GLN A 200 -0.20 17.19 -18.15
CA GLN A 200 -0.26 18.40 -17.32
C GLN A 200 0.25 18.19 -15.88
N HIS A 201 0.85 17.03 -15.57
CA HIS A 201 1.24 16.66 -14.21
C HIS A 201 2.62 16.02 -14.22
N SER A 202 3.38 16.23 -13.13
CA SER A 202 4.73 15.70 -12.97
C SER A 202 4.88 15.08 -11.59
N MET A 203 5.91 14.23 -11.43
CA MET A 203 6.38 13.80 -10.11
C MET A 203 7.72 14.46 -9.81
N VAL A 204 7.85 14.99 -8.60
CA VAL A 204 9.02 15.75 -8.13
C VAL A 204 9.51 15.16 -6.82
N LEU A 205 10.82 14.96 -6.71
CA LEU A 205 11.49 14.61 -5.45
C LEU A 205 11.64 15.87 -4.59
N VAL A 206 11.05 15.86 -3.40
CA VAL A 206 11.10 17.00 -2.46
C VAL A 206 11.62 16.51 -1.11
N PRO A 207 12.86 16.87 -0.71
CA PRO A 207 13.37 16.57 0.62
C PRO A 207 12.44 17.14 1.69
N LEU A 208 12.15 16.37 2.73
CA LEU A 208 11.19 16.80 3.77
C LEU A 208 11.72 17.95 4.63
N GLU A 209 13.03 18.16 4.65
CA GLU A 209 13.68 19.29 5.34
C GLU A 209 13.78 20.55 4.47
N ALA A 210 13.33 20.50 3.21
CA ALA A 210 13.39 21.66 2.31
C ALA A 210 12.56 22.83 2.89
N PRO A 211 13.07 24.08 2.84
CA PRO A 211 12.33 25.25 3.29
C PRO A 211 10.97 25.36 2.59
N GLY A 212 9.92 25.57 3.39
CA GLY A 212 8.53 25.64 2.90
C GLY A 212 7.75 24.32 2.98
N VAL A 213 8.40 23.19 3.30
CA VAL A 213 7.69 21.95 3.66
C VAL A 213 7.22 22.04 5.11
N ARG A 214 5.92 21.84 5.35
CA ARG A 214 5.36 21.87 6.70
C ARG A 214 4.33 20.76 6.90
N ILE A 215 4.62 19.87 7.85
CA ILE A 215 3.67 18.87 8.33
C ILE A 215 2.67 19.58 9.26
N GLU A 216 1.43 19.72 8.81
CA GLU A 216 0.39 20.48 9.52
C GLU A 216 -0.19 19.68 10.69
N ARG A 217 -0.49 18.40 10.44
CA ARG A 217 -1.06 17.48 11.44
C ARG A 217 -0.97 16.05 10.94
N MET A 218 -1.09 15.10 11.86
CA MET A 218 -1.42 13.71 11.52
C MET A 218 -2.92 13.51 11.34
N LEU A 219 -3.33 12.36 10.81
CA LEU A 219 -4.70 11.97 10.54
C LEU A 219 -4.95 10.61 11.20
N PRO A 220 -5.92 10.50 12.12
CA PRO A 220 -6.25 9.22 12.72
C PRO A 220 -7.21 8.41 11.83
N VAL A 221 -7.08 7.09 11.88
CA VAL A 221 -8.01 6.12 11.30
C VAL A 221 -8.71 5.40 12.45
N PHE A 222 -10.03 5.59 12.59
CA PHE A 222 -10.81 5.09 13.73
C PHE A 222 -10.22 5.45 15.11
N GLY A 223 -9.52 6.59 15.19
CA GLY A 223 -8.91 7.10 16.43
C GLY A 223 -7.46 6.66 16.66
N ALA A 224 -6.92 5.69 15.91
CA ALA A 224 -5.51 5.31 15.93
C ALA A 224 -4.70 6.22 14.99
N TRP A 225 -3.49 6.61 15.38
CA TRP A 225 -2.63 7.50 14.56
C TRP A 225 -1.61 6.76 13.72
N ASP A 226 -1.55 5.42 13.81
CA ASP A 226 -0.63 4.55 13.10
C ASP A 226 0.85 4.91 13.32
N ALA A 227 1.19 5.37 14.52
CA ALA A 227 2.58 5.56 14.92
C ALA A 227 3.40 4.26 14.70
N PRO A 228 4.71 4.35 14.42
CA PRO A 228 5.50 5.57 14.26
C PRO A 228 5.44 6.16 12.83
N HIS A 229 4.58 5.66 11.94
CA HIS A 229 4.58 6.07 10.53
C HIS A 229 3.54 7.15 10.24
N GLY A 230 2.29 6.87 10.62
CA GLY A 230 1.12 7.73 10.49
C GLY A 230 0.76 8.16 9.08
N HIS A 231 -0.23 9.06 9.03
CA HIS A 231 -0.74 9.67 7.81
C HIS A 231 -0.81 11.18 8.03
N GLY A 232 -0.04 11.96 7.28
CA GLY A 232 0.02 13.40 7.49
C GLY A 232 -0.74 14.22 6.47
N GLU A 233 -1.13 15.41 6.91
CA GLU A 233 -1.41 16.56 6.08
C GLU A 233 -0.14 17.43 6.01
N VAL A 234 0.27 17.80 4.80
CA VAL A 234 1.50 18.54 4.52
C VAL A 234 1.23 19.67 3.55
N SER A 235 1.75 20.86 3.85
CA SER A 235 1.77 22.01 2.95
C SER A 235 3.15 22.17 2.33
N PHE A 236 3.15 22.59 1.07
CA PHE A 236 4.32 23.02 0.33
C PHE A 236 4.10 24.51 0.03
N ASP A 237 4.81 25.38 0.73
CA ASP A 237 4.79 26.83 0.49
C ASP A 237 5.99 27.22 -0.36
N ARG A 238 5.77 27.30 -1.68
CA ARG A 238 6.78 27.68 -2.68
C ARG A 238 8.13 26.99 -2.49
N VAL A 239 8.10 25.69 -2.25
CA VAL A 239 9.31 24.87 -2.04
C VAL A 239 10.11 24.83 -3.34
N ARG A 240 11.37 25.27 -3.28
CA ARG A 240 12.29 25.32 -4.42
C ARG A 240 13.21 24.12 -4.42
N VAL A 241 13.28 23.42 -5.54
CA VAL A 241 14.21 22.31 -5.78
C VAL A 241 14.81 22.39 -7.19
N PRO A 242 16.00 21.82 -7.45
CA PRO A 242 16.60 21.84 -8.78
C PRO A 242 15.72 21.18 -9.85
N LEU A 243 15.86 21.58 -11.13
CA LEU A 243 15.19 20.91 -12.26
C LEU A 243 15.46 19.40 -12.31
N ALA A 244 16.62 18.97 -11.83
CA ALA A 244 17.02 17.56 -11.74
C ALA A 244 16.13 16.74 -10.78
N ASN A 245 15.24 17.36 -10.00
CA ASN A 245 14.32 16.67 -9.10
C ASN A 245 13.02 16.23 -9.80
N PHE A 246 12.77 16.60 -11.05
CA PHE A 246 11.74 15.91 -11.85
C PHE A 246 12.13 14.44 -12.02
N ILE A 247 11.19 13.53 -11.77
CA ILE A 247 11.35 12.11 -12.08
C ILE A 247 10.95 11.90 -13.55
N ALA A 248 11.84 11.32 -14.36
CA ALA A 248 11.80 11.22 -15.83
C ALA A 248 11.74 12.56 -16.59
N GLY A 249 10.82 13.47 -16.22
CA GLY A 249 10.69 14.79 -16.83
C GLY A 249 9.33 15.45 -16.58
N PRO A 250 9.16 16.72 -16.99
CA PRO A 250 7.90 17.42 -16.87
C PRO A 250 6.81 16.76 -17.72
N GLY A 251 5.60 16.65 -17.15
CA GLY A 251 4.43 16.07 -17.81
C GLY A 251 4.35 14.54 -17.75
N MET A 252 5.33 13.86 -17.13
CA MET A 252 5.38 12.39 -17.04
C MET A 252 4.58 11.81 -15.87
N GLY A 253 3.90 12.64 -15.08
CA GLY A 253 3.31 12.22 -13.81
C GLY A 253 2.26 11.11 -13.92
N PHE A 254 1.40 11.14 -14.94
CA PHE A 254 0.39 10.09 -15.13
C PHE A 254 0.99 8.76 -15.56
N GLU A 255 2.02 8.78 -16.42
CA GLU A 255 2.73 7.58 -16.84
C GLU A 255 3.40 6.89 -15.64
N ILE A 256 4.14 7.67 -14.84
CA ILE A 256 4.81 7.17 -13.64
C ILE A 256 3.77 6.64 -12.63
N ALA A 257 2.64 7.34 -12.43
CA ALA A 257 1.58 6.88 -11.54
C ALA A 257 0.98 5.54 -11.98
N GLN A 258 0.77 5.32 -13.27
CA GLN A 258 0.30 4.02 -13.79
C GLN A 258 1.35 2.92 -13.59
N GLY A 259 2.63 3.22 -13.83
CA GLY A 259 3.74 2.29 -13.62
C GLY A 259 3.90 1.86 -12.16
N ARG A 260 3.67 2.78 -11.22
CA ARG A 260 3.71 2.57 -9.76
C ARG A 260 2.49 1.81 -9.22
N LEU A 261 1.28 2.25 -9.60
CA LEU A 261 0.05 1.78 -8.94
C LEU A 261 -0.32 0.34 -9.32
N GLY A 262 0.18 -0.19 -10.43
CA GLY A 262 -0.03 -1.60 -10.80
C GLY A 262 0.52 -2.58 -9.76
N PRO A 263 1.85 -2.65 -9.55
CA PRO A 263 2.47 -3.49 -8.53
C PRO A 263 2.02 -3.13 -7.10
N GLY A 264 1.93 -1.84 -6.76
CA GLY A 264 1.46 -1.41 -5.43
C GLY A 264 0.09 -1.99 -5.04
N ARG A 265 -0.88 -1.94 -5.96
CA ARG A 265 -2.23 -2.50 -5.72
C ARG A 265 -2.20 -3.99 -5.45
N ILE A 266 -1.43 -4.76 -6.21
CA ILE A 266 -1.40 -6.21 -6.02
C ILE A 266 -0.67 -6.60 -4.74
N HIS A 267 0.40 -5.88 -4.35
CA HIS A 267 1.10 -6.11 -3.08
C HIS A 267 0.18 -5.91 -1.86
N HIS A 268 -0.68 -4.89 -1.88
CA HIS A 268 -1.71 -4.71 -0.86
C HIS A 268 -2.70 -5.86 -0.83
N CYS A 269 -3.17 -6.31 -2.00
CA CYS A 269 -4.12 -7.43 -2.08
C CYS A 269 -3.54 -8.74 -1.53
N MET A 270 -2.27 -9.04 -1.85
CA MET A 270 -1.57 -10.21 -1.31
C MET A 270 -1.53 -10.16 0.23
N ARG A 271 -1.17 -9.02 0.82
CA ARG A 271 -1.15 -8.85 2.28
C ARG A 271 -2.54 -8.93 2.91
N CYS A 272 -3.60 -8.44 2.25
CA CYS A 272 -4.97 -8.59 2.73
C CYS A 272 -5.35 -10.08 2.91
N LEU A 273 -4.87 -10.96 2.04
CA LEU A 273 -5.13 -12.40 2.16
C LEU A 273 -4.46 -13.00 3.41
N GLY A 274 -3.22 -12.60 3.71
CA GLY A 274 -2.53 -13.01 4.93
C GLY A 274 -3.25 -12.55 6.20
N ALA A 275 -3.68 -11.30 6.22
CA ALA A 275 -4.46 -10.76 7.32
C ALA A 275 -5.82 -11.48 7.47
N ALA A 276 -6.43 -11.91 6.37
CA ALA A 276 -7.70 -12.63 6.39
C ALA A 276 -7.52 -14.07 6.91
N GLU A 277 -6.42 -14.75 6.55
CA GLU A 277 -6.06 -16.04 7.13
C GLU A 277 -5.78 -15.93 8.63
N GLU A 278 -5.06 -14.90 9.07
CA GLU A 278 -4.82 -14.65 10.50
C GLU A 278 -6.12 -14.39 11.26
N ALA A 279 -7.00 -13.54 10.71
CA ALA A 279 -8.31 -13.29 11.30
C ALA A 279 -9.17 -14.56 11.40
N LEU A 280 -9.16 -15.41 10.36
CA LEU A 280 -9.86 -16.69 10.36
C LEU A 280 -9.29 -17.66 11.41
N ASP A 281 -7.97 -17.77 11.52
CA ASP A 281 -7.32 -18.62 12.51
C ASP A 281 -7.64 -18.17 13.94
N LEU A 282 -7.57 -16.86 14.22
CA LEU A 282 -7.99 -16.28 15.49
C LEU A 282 -9.48 -16.56 15.78
N MET A 283 -10.36 -16.39 14.79
CA MET A 283 -11.79 -16.68 14.91
C MET A 283 -12.03 -18.15 15.32
N VAL A 284 -11.40 -19.09 14.61
CA VAL A 284 -11.58 -20.53 14.87
C VAL A 284 -11.00 -20.91 16.24
N LYS A 285 -9.78 -20.49 16.56
CA LYS A 285 -9.15 -20.73 17.88
C LYS A 285 -10.01 -20.20 19.02
N ARG A 286 -10.49 -18.95 18.91
CA ARG A 286 -11.38 -18.34 19.90
C ARG A 286 -12.71 -19.08 20.02
N GLY A 287 -13.30 -19.44 18.89
CA GLY A 287 -14.57 -20.14 18.84
C GLY A 287 -14.54 -21.52 19.48
N MET A 288 -13.44 -22.26 19.32
CA MET A 288 -13.23 -23.57 19.96
C MET A 288 -12.92 -23.46 21.45
N ALA A 289 -12.17 -22.43 21.87
CA ALA A 289 -11.66 -22.31 23.23
C ALA A 289 -12.64 -21.71 24.25
N ARG A 290 -13.77 -21.15 23.81
CA ARG A 290 -14.74 -20.46 24.69
C ARG A 290 -16.09 -21.16 24.63
N THR A 291 -16.82 -21.15 25.74
CA THR A 291 -18.13 -21.81 25.87
C THR A 291 -19.18 -20.79 26.30
N ALA A 292 -20.34 -20.81 25.65
CA ALA A 292 -21.54 -20.10 26.09
C ALA A 292 -22.77 -20.97 25.77
N PHE A 293 -23.85 -20.81 26.54
CA PHE A 293 -25.07 -21.61 26.37
C PHE A 293 -24.80 -23.13 26.32
N GLY A 294 -23.85 -23.60 27.14
CA GLY A 294 -23.49 -25.00 27.29
C GLY A 294 -22.67 -25.63 26.16
N ARG A 295 -22.22 -24.86 25.15
CA ARG A 295 -21.43 -25.38 24.01
C ARG A 295 -20.28 -24.45 23.62
N PRO A 296 -19.23 -24.95 22.94
CA PRO A 296 -18.22 -24.10 22.31
C PRO A 296 -18.88 -23.02 21.43
N LEU A 297 -18.33 -21.81 21.41
CA LEU A 297 -18.91 -20.71 20.62
C LEU A 297 -19.01 -21.07 19.13
N ILE A 298 -18.05 -21.84 18.62
CA ILE A 298 -18.05 -22.28 17.22
C ILE A 298 -19.27 -23.13 16.85
N ASP A 299 -19.94 -23.75 17.83
CA ASP A 299 -21.11 -24.61 17.65
C ASP A 299 -22.45 -23.88 17.84
N LEU A 300 -22.41 -22.58 18.11
CA LEU A 300 -23.60 -21.76 18.31
C LEU A 300 -24.07 -21.13 16.99
N GLY A 301 -25.33 -21.37 16.63
CA GLY A 301 -25.97 -20.77 15.46
C GLY A 301 -25.16 -20.99 14.17
N GLY A 302 -25.07 -19.96 13.34
CA GLY A 302 -24.35 -19.98 12.05
C GLY A 302 -22.84 -19.80 12.14
N ASN A 303 -22.19 -20.00 13.30
CA ASN A 303 -20.75 -19.73 13.41
C ASN A 303 -19.87 -20.67 12.56
N ARG A 304 -20.28 -21.92 12.36
CA ARG A 304 -19.61 -22.83 11.40
C ARG A 304 -19.81 -22.39 9.94
N GLU A 305 -20.96 -21.79 9.62
CA GLU A 305 -21.23 -21.25 8.28
C GLU A 305 -20.31 -20.06 7.99
N ARG A 306 -20.13 -19.14 8.94
CA ARG A 306 -19.16 -18.03 8.83
C ARG A 306 -17.74 -18.50 8.53
N VAL A 307 -17.27 -19.56 9.22
CA VAL A 307 -15.97 -20.17 8.94
C VAL A 307 -15.90 -20.71 7.50
N ALA A 308 -16.95 -21.39 7.04
CA ALA A 308 -17.01 -21.91 5.67
C ALA A 308 -17.02 -20.78 4.64
N GLU A 309 -17.81 -19.72 4.85
CA GLU A 309 -17.87 -18.56 3.98
C GLU A 309 -16.55 -17.78 3.93
N ALA A 310 -15.86 -17.66 5.06
CA ALA A 310 -14.53 -17.07 5.14
C ALA A 310 -13.52 -17.87 4.31
N ARG A 311 -13.44 -19.19 4.53
CA ARG A 311 -12.54 -20.08 3.76
C ARG A 311 -12.79 -19.98 2.26
N VAL A 312 -14.05 -20.09 1.82
CA VAL A 312 -14.41 -20.02 0.39
C VAL A 312 -13.99 -18.67 -0.21
N ALA A 313 -14.25 -17.56 0.47
CA ALA A 313 -13.92 -16.24 -0.07
C ALA A 313 -12.42 -15.94 -0.10
N ILE A 314 -11.68 -16.38 0.92
CA ILE A 314 -10.22 -16.26 0.94
C ILE A 314 -9.62 -17.03 -0.23
N ASP A 315 -10.05 -18.27 -0.46
CA ASP A 315 -9.52 -19.10 -1.55
C ASP A 315 -9.86 -18.52 -2.93
N GLN A 316 -11.07 -17.99 -3.12
CA GLN A 316 -11.47 -17.28 -4.35
C GLN A 316 -10.61 -16.04 -4.60
N ALA A 317 -10.40 -15.21 -3.57
CA ALA A 317 -9.58 -14.00 -3.66
C ALA A 317 -8.09 -14.33 -3.90
N ARG A 318 -7.57 -15.40 -3.28
CA ARG A 318 -6.21 -15.90 -3.51
C ARG A 318 -6.00 -16.33 -4.96
N LEU A 319 -6.90 -17.12 -5.51
CA LEU A 319 -6.81 -17.56 -6.91
C LEU A 319 -6.88 -16.37 -7.89
N LEU A 320 -7.74 -15.37 -7.61
CA LEU A 320 -7.78 -14.15 -8.40
C LEU A 320 -6.48 -13.33 -8.29
N THR A 321 -5.86 -13.28 -7.10
CA THR A 321 -4.56 -12.62 -6.88
C THR A 321 -3.44 -13.31 -7.66
N LEU A 322 -3.36 -14.64 -7.57
CA LEU A 322 -2.38 -15.43 -8.32
C LEU A 322 -2.59 -15.30 -9.82
N TYR A 323 -3.84 -15.25 -10.29
CA TYR A 323 -4.15 -15.00 -11.69
C TYR A 323 -3.69 -13.61 -12.15
N ALA A 324 -3.95 -12.56 -11.37
CA ALA A 324 -3.48 -11.21 -11.67
C ALA A 324 -1.94 -11.16 -11.73
N ALA A 325 -1.25 -11.77 -10.76
CA ALA A 325 0.21 -11.85 -10.72
C ALA A 325 0.80 -12.60 -11.92
N TRP A 326 0.24 -13.78 -12.24
CA TRP A 326 0.62 -14.55 -13.42
C TRP A 326 0.44 -13.73 -14.71
N LYS A 327 -0.67 -13.01 -14.84
CA LYS A 327 -0.96 -12.20 -16.03
C LYS A 327 0.01 -11.01 -16.14
N MET A 328 0.34 -10.36 -15.02
CA MET A 328 1.36 -9.31 -14.98
C MET A 328 2.72 -9.82 -15.47
N ASP A 329 3.16 -11.00 -15.01
CA ASP A 329 4.44 -11.59 -15.42
C ASP A 329 4.45 -12.03 -16.90
N LYS A 330 3.31 -12.47 -17.45
CA LYS A 330 3.23 -12.99 -18.83
C LYS A 330 2.99 -11.93 -19.90
N VAL A 331 2.16 -10.93 -19.63
CA VAL A 331 1.72 -9.96 -20.64
C VAL A 331 1.91 -8.50 -20.21
N GLY A 332 2.52 -8.28 -19.04
CA GLY A 332 2.76 -6.95 -18.48
C GLY A 332 1.54 -6.35 -17.77
N THR A 333 1.82 -5.37 -16.90
CA THR A 333 0.83 -4.71 -16.05
C THR A 333 -0.33 -4.09 -16.83
N GLN A 334 -0.06 -3.48 -17.99
CA GLN A 334 -1.09 -2.78 -18.76
C GLN A 334 -2.15 -3.74 -19.33
N ALA A 335 -1.75 -4.95 -19.73
CA ALA A 335 -2.68 -5.97 -20.21
C ALA A 335 -3.43 -6.68 -19.05
N ALA A 336 -2.96 -6.52 -17.80
CA ALA A 336 -3.53 -7.09 -16.59
C ALA A 336 -4.42 -6.11 -15.79
N LEU A 337 -4.72 -4.92 -16.33
CA LEU A 337 -5.45 -3.86 -15.61
C LEU A 337 -6.81 -4.30 -15.05
N THR A 338 -7.55 -5.14 -15.77
CA THR A 338 -8.86 -5.63 -15.32
C THR A 338 -8.71 -6.50 -14.08
N GLU A 339 -7.76 -7.44 -14.09
CA GLU A 339 -7.50 -8.35 -12.99
C GLU A 339 -6.94 -7.62 -11.77
N ILE A 340 -6.02 -6.68 -11.97
CA ILE A 340 -5.49 -5.82 -10.89
C ILE A 340 -6.62 -4.99 -10.26
N SER A 341 -7.52 -4.44 -11.07
CA SER A 341 -8.67 -3.68 -10.56
C SER A 341 -9.68 -4.58 -9.86
N ALA A 342 -9.93 -5.78 -10.38
CA ALA A 342 -10.86 -6.74 -9.78
C ALA A 342 -10.35 -7.17 -8.41
N ILE A 343 -9.08 -7.54 -8.28
CA ILE A 343 -8.54 -7.95 -6.99
C ILE A 343 -8.47 -6.81 -5.99
N LYS A 344 -8.22 -5.57 -6.45
CA LYS A 344 -8.26 -4.38 -5.60
C LYS A 344 -9.63 -4.11 -4.97
N VAL A 345 -10.72 -4.56 -5.61
CA VAL A 345 -12.07 -4.53 -5.03
C VAL A 345 -12.31 -5.73 -4.11
N VAL A 346 -11.89 -6.92 -4.54
CA VAL A 346 -12.19 -8.19 -3.86
C VAL A 346 -11.40 -8.35 -2.56
N ALA A 347 -10.07 -8.21 -2.57
CA ALA A 347 -9.23 -8.58 -1.44
C ALA A 347 -9.52 -7.74 -0.16
N PRO A 348 -9.64 -6.40 -0.23
CA PRO A 348 -10.01 -5.61 0.96
C PRO A 348 -11.41 -5.96 1.48
N SER A 349 -12.38 -6.21 0.59
CA SER A 349 -13.75 -6.58 0.98
C SER A 349 -13.80 -7.95 1.67
N VAL A 350 -12.99 -8.91 1.21
CA VAL A 350 -12.87 -10.23 1.85
C VAL A 350 -12.26 -10.09 3.24
N LEU A 351 -11.16 -9.34 3.37
CA LEU A 351 -10.55 -9.09 4.67
C LEU A 351 -11.54 -8.42 5.63
N GLU A 352 -12.23 -7.37 5.20
CA GLU A 352 -13.18 -6.60 6.01
C GLU A 352 -14.28 -7.50 6.60
N ARG A 353 -14.86 -8.39 5.78
CA ARG A 353 -15.88 -9.32 6.25
C ARG A 353 -15.31 -10.36 7.23
N VAL A 354 -14.19 -10.98 6.88
CA VAL A 354 -13.60 -12.06 7.71
C VAL A 354 -13.13 -11.53 9.06
N VAL A 355 -12.51 -10.34 9.08
CA VAL A 355 -12.06 -9.73 10.32
C VAL A 355 -13.22 -9.24 11.18
N ASP A 356 -14.32 -8.75 10.60
CA ASP A 356 -15.52 -8.38 11.36
C ASP A 356 -16.17 -9.60 12.05
N ASP A 357 -16.29 -10.73 11.34
CA ASP A 357 -16.73 -11.99 11.94
C ASP A 357 -15.78 -12.47 13.07
N ALA A 358 -14.47 -12.30 12.89
CA ALA A 358 -13.47 -12.61 13.90
C ALA A 358 -13.59 -11.69 15.13
N ILE A 359 -13.84 -10.39 14.94
CA ILE A 359 -14.11 -9.42 16.02
C ILE A 359 -15.34 -9.88 16.80
N GLN A 360 -16.42 -10.22 16.09
CA GLN A 360 -17.66 -10.68 16.71
C GLN A 360 -17.45 -11.95 17.55
N MET A 361 -16.65 -12.90 17.07
CA MET A 361 -16.29 -14.12 17.81
C MET A 361 -15.49 -13.84 19.08
N HIS A 362 -14.72 -12.74 19.10
CA HIS A 362 -13.94 -12.33 20.27
C HIS A 362 -14.74 -11.55 21.31
N GLY A 363 -15.92 -11.04 20.95
CA GLY A 363 -16.71 -10.13 21.78
C GLY A 363 -15.96 -8.84 22.06
N GLY A 364 -16.03 -8.32 23.28
CA GLY A 364 -15.36 -7.05 23.64
C GLY A 364 -13.85 -7.04 23.42
N ALA A 365 -13.17 -8.20 23.45
CA ALA A 365 -11.74 -8.27 23.15
C ALA A 365 -11.42 -7.99 21.67
N GLY A 366 -12.35 -8.25 20.76
CA GLY A 366 -12.14 -8.07 19.31
C GLY A 366 -11.95 -6.61 18.90
N VAL A 367 -12.54 -5.67 19.66
CA VAL A 367 -12.41 -4.22 19.43
C VAL A 367 -11.32 -3.57 20.28
N SER A 368 -10.55 -4.37 21.02
CA SER A 368 -9.47 -3.90 21.91
C SER A 368 -8.09 -4.05 21.26
N GLY A 369 -7.06 -3.51 21.91
CA GLY A 369 -5.66 -3.71 21.53
C GLY A 369 -5.05 -5.07 21.95
N ASP A 370 -5.84 -5.97 22.58
CA ASP A 370 -5.36 -7.29 22.99
C ASP A 370 -5.23 -8.27 21.81
N THR A 371 -5.79 -7.92 20.66
CA THR A 371 -5.72 -8.71 19.41
C THR A 371 -5.39 -7.79 18.24
N PRO A 372 -4.83 -8.30 17.12
CA PRO A 372 -4.57 -7.49 15.94
C PRO A 372 -5.84 -7.16 15.12
N LEU A 373 -7.01 -7.69 15.51
CA LEU A 373 -8.24 -7.64 14.71
C LEU A 373 -8.71 -6.22 14.40
N ALA A 374 -8.66 -5.30 15.38
CA ALA A 374 -9.03 -3.90 15.16
C ALA A 374 -8.12 -3.23 14.12
N GLY A 375 -6.82 -3.53 14.15
CA GLY A 375 -5.85 -3.04 13.15
C GLY A 375 -6.11 -3.60 11.76
N PHE A 376 -6.40 -4.91 11.65
CA PHE A 376 -6.78 -5.53 10.38
C PHE A 376 -8.10 -4.98 9.81
N TYR A 377 -9.09 -4.68 10.65
CA TYR A 377 -10.33 -4.04 10.21
C TYR A 377 -10.07 -2.62 9.68
N ALA A 378 -9.29 -1.82 10.41
CA ALA A 378 -8.90 -0.48 9.96
C ALA A 378 -8.14 -0.53 8.62
N GLN A 379 -7.20 -1.48 8.47
CA GLN A 379 -6.48 -1.70 7.21
C GLN A 379 -7.44 -2.06 6.07
N ALA A 380 -8.34 -3.02 6.28
CA ALA A 380 -9.31 -3.45 5.27
C ALA A 380 -10.16 -2.29 4.77
N ARG A 381 -10.71 -1.51 5.71
CA ARG A 381 -11.58 -0.38 5.39
C ARG A 381 -10.83 0.73 4.67
N SER A 382 -9.61 1.05 5.09
CA SER A 382 -8.76 2.07 4.47
C SER A 382 -8.35 1.67 3.05
N LEU A 383 -8.06 0.38 2.81
CA LEU A 383 -7.67 -0.13 1.49
C LEU A 383 -8.81 -0.13 0.46
N ARG A 384 -10.07 0.10 0.87
CA ARG A 384 -11.18 0.38 -0.06
C ARG A 384 -11.20 1.82 -0.57
N LEU A 385 -10.31 2.68 -0.04
CA LEU A 385 -10.13 4.08 -0.43
C LEU A 385 -8.74 4.34 -1.02
N ALA A 386 -7.70 3.85 -0.33
CA ALA A 386 -6.31 3.97 -0.76
C ALA A 386 -6.07 3.31 -2.14
N ASP A 387 -5.13 3.86 -2.91
CA ASP A 387 -4.79 3.44 -4.29
C ASP A 387 -5.95 3.41 -5.31
N GLY A 388 -7.05 4.07 -4.97
CA GLY A 388 -8.27 4.15 -5.78
C GLY A 388 -9.47 3.56 -5.04
N PRO A 389 -10.58 4.31 -4.89
CA PRO A 389 -11.80 3.78 -4.33
C PRO A 389 -12.38 2.62 -5.14
N ASP A 390 -13.09 1.71 -4.49
CA ASP A 390 -13.74 0.56 -5.13
C ASP A 390 -14.55 0.97 -6.36
N GLU A 391 -15.26 2.10 -6.31
CA GLU A 391 -16.12 2.60 -7.37
C GLU A 391 -15.33 2.99 -8.64
N VAL A 392 -14.12 3.53 -8.48
CA VAL A 392 -13.24 3.87 -9.61
C VAL A 392 -12.78 2.60 -10.31
N HIS A 393 -12.43 1.57 -9.54
CA HIS A 393 -12.05 0.27 -10.08
C HIS A 393 -13.22 -0.44 -10.78
N LYS A 394 -14.41 -0.46 -10.16
CA LYS A 394 -15.63 -1.02 -10.75
C LYS A 394 -15.98 -0.30 -12.06
N ALA A 395 -15.87 1.02 -12.11
CA ALA A 395 -16.09 1.79 -13.33
C ALA A 395 -15.09 1.45 -14.45
N MET A 396 -13.80 1.26 -14.12
CA MET A 396 -12.80 0.79 -15.08
C MET A 396 -13.14 -0.60 -15.62
N ILE A 397 -13.46 -1.55 -14.74
CA ILE A 397 -13.82 -2.93 -15.11
C ILE A 397 -15.03 -2.91 -16.05
N ALA A 398 -16.10 -2.21 -15.67
CA ALA A 398 -17.31 -2.07 -16.48
C ALA A 398 -17.00 -1.46 -17.85
N ARG A 399 -16.18 -0.40 -17.90
CA ARG A 399 -15.77 0.23 -19.17
C ARG A 399 -15.05 -0.76 -20.09
N ILE A 400 -14.11 -1.53 -19.58
CA ILE A 400 -13.37 -2.53 -20.36
C ILE A 400 -14.31 -3.65 -20.83
N GLU A 401 -15.18 -4.13 -19.95
CA GLU A 401 -16.08 -5.24 -20.24
C GLU A 401 -17.15 -4.88 -21.28
N LEU A 402 -17.68 -3.66 -21.23
CA LEU A 402 -18.60 -3.11 -22.22
C LEU A 402 -17.91 -2.88 -23.57
N ALA A 403 -16.67 -2.38 -23.58
CA ALA A 403 -15.90 -2.15 -24.80
C ALA A 403 -15.64 -3.45 -25.59
N LYS A 404 -15.40 -4.58 -24.91
CA LYS A 404 -15.28 -5.90 -25.55
C LYS A 404 -16.52 -6.32 -26.33
N ARG A 405 -17.70 -5.79 -25.96
CA ARG A 405 -18.99 -6.06 -26.60
C ARG A 405 -19.44 -4.94 -27.53
N GLY A 406 -18.54 -4.03 -27.90
CA GLY A 406 -18.80 -2.94 -28.85
C GLY A 406 -19.58 -1.76 -28.27
N TYR A 407 -19.93 -1.76 -26.98
CA TYR A 407 -20.57 -0.60 -26.36
C TYR A 407 -19.51 0.47 -26.05
N LYS A 408 -19.43 1.48 -26.92
CA LYS A 408 -18.67 2.71 -26.66
C LYS A 408 -19.64 3.74 -26.08
N LYS A 409 -19.27 4.33 -24.95
CA LYS A 409 -20.02 5.45 -24.36
C LYS A 409 -20.19 6.51 -25.46
N SER A 410 -21.42 6.88 -25.80
CA SER A 410 -21.67 8.01 -26.68
C SER A 410 -20.93 9.21 -26.09
N GLY A 411 -20.06 9.82 -26.89
CA GLY A 411 -19.36 11.01 -26.48
C GLY A 411 -20.38 12.02 -25.96
N HIS A 412 -20.10 12.65 -24.83
CA HIS A 412 -20.79 13.89 -24.48
C HIS A 412 -20.46 14.89 -25.61
N THR A 413 -21.25 14.90 -26.66
CA THR A 413 -21.45 16.09 -27.47
C THR A 413 -22.02 17.11 -26.51
N ARG A 414 -21.15 17.92 -25.90
CA ARG A 414 -21.54 19.25 -25.44
C ARG A 414 -22.10 19.92 -26.69
N THR A 415 -23.43 19.94 -26.80
CA THR A 415 -24.15 20.86 -27.66
C THR A 415 -23.64 22.24 -27.28
N GLY A 416 -22.79 22.82 -28.13
CA GLY A 416 -22.56 24.24 -28.13
C GLY A 416 -23.93 24.87 -28.35
N GLY A 417 -24.43 25.55 -27.32
CA GLY A 417 -25.60 26.41 -27.48
C GLY A 417 -25.18 27.55 -28.40
N GLU A 418 -25.78 27.59 -29.58
CA GLU A 418 -26.10 28.86 -30.21
C GLU A 418 -27.17 29.52 -29.33
N GLY A 419 -26.89 30.74 -28.90
CA GLY A 419 -27.73 31.60 -28.08
C GLY A 419 -27.03 32.92 -27.86
#